data_AF-A0A662RMS9-F1
#
_entry.id   AF-A0A662RMS9-F1
#
_cell.length_a   1.000
_cell.length_b   1.000
_cell.length_c   1.000
_cell.angle_alpha   90.00
_cell.angle_beta   90.00
_cell.angle_gamma   90.00
#
_symmetry.space_group_name_H-M   'P 1'
#
loop_
_entity.id
_entity.type
_entity.pdbx_description
1 polymer ?
#
loop_
_entity_poly.entity_id
_entity_poly.type
_entity_poly.pdbx_seq_one_letter_code
_entity_poly.pdbx_strand_id
1 'polypeptide(L)'
;LEDAFLRWSAIKNPPDTVAEVVVDFMHRAGYQIQTHEVRNLHICGQYEHKYEYIDLLAVKSSDKHLRILILSSIKFVPYLMGGNSAVDGDADADVIVVPTEKTPAPFISFFREHDVGEMMIWVADVERHTLDPFIGIPQDKEIESNFTNPDKARRAVSVWMKKMRILDF
;
A
#
# COMPACT_ATOMS: atom_id res chain seq x y z
N LEU A 1 -11.55 -18.81 -8.32
CA LEU A 1 -12.04 -17.46 -8.72
C LEU A 1 -11.06 -16.38 -8.26
N GLU A 2 -10.59 -16.45 -7.03
CA GLU A 2 -9.58 -15.54 -6.46
C GLU A 2 -8.27 -15.51 -7.25
N ASP A 3 -7.67 -16.65 -7.58
CA ASP A 3 -6.43 -16.71 -8.39
C ASP A 3 -6.58 -16.07 -9.78
N ALA A 4 -7.76 -16.16 -10.39
CA ALA A 4 -8.02 -15.49 -11.66
C ALA A 4 -8.08 -13.98 -11.48
N PHE A 5 -8.64 -13.50 -10.37
CA PHE A 5 -8.67 -12.08 -10.04
C PHE A 5 -7.27 -11.55 -9.74
N LEU A 6 -6.47 -12.24 -8.93
CA LEU A 6 -5.10 -11.81 -8.60
C LEU A 6 -4.24 -11.66 -9.85
N ARG A 7 -4.23 -12.68 -10.72
CA ARG A 7 -3.56 -12.61 -12.03
C ARG A 7 -4.06 -11.44 -12.88
N TRP A 8 -5.37 -11.25 -12.96
CA TRP A 8 -5.94 -10.14 -13.74
C TRP A 8 -5.55 -8.77 -13.16
N SER A 9 -5.52 -8.61 -11.84
CA SER A 9 -5.12 -7.37 -11.19
C SER A 9 -3.65 -7.04 -11.42
N ALA A 10 -2.76 -8.04 -11.38
CA ALA A 10 -1.34 -7.89 -11.69
C ALA A 10 -1.10 -7.43 -13.14
N ILE A 11 -1.90 -7.95 -14.08
CA ILE A 11 -1.85 -7.52 -15.49
C ILE A 11 -2.39 -6.10 -15.67
N LYS A 12 -3.49 -5.76 -14.98
CA LYS A 12 -4.16 -4.47 -15.14
C LYS A 12 -3.38 -3.32 -14.50
N ASN A 13 -2.81 -3.56 -13.32
CA ASN A 13 -2.08 -2.57 -12.55
C ASN A 13 -0.68 -3.13 -12.24
N PRO A 14 0.22 -3.20 -13.23
CA PRO A 14 1.58 -3.65 -12.99
C PRO A 14 2.25 -2.74 -11.94
N PRO A 15 3.03 -3.28 -10.99
CA PRO A 15 3.64 -2.50 -9.92
C PRO A 15 4.45 -1.31 -10.42
N ASP A 16 5.15 -1.44 -11.55
CA ASP A 16 5.97 -0.37 -12.14
C ASP A 16 5.16 0.89 -12.44
N THR A 17 3.97 0.75 -13.03
CA THR A 17 3.11 1.90 -13.33
C THR A 17 2.60 2.58 -12.06
N VAL A 18 2.37 1.80 -11.00
CA VAL A 18 2.01 2.37 -9.70
C VAL A 18 3.22 3.08 -9.08
N ALA A 19 4.43 2.53 -9.25
CA ALA A 19 5.66 3.10 -8.74
C ALA A 19 5.99 4.46 -9.34
N GLU A 20 5.70 4.70 -10.62
CA GLU A 20 5.85 6.03 -11.24
C GLU A 20 5.08 7.11 -10.45
N VAL A 21 3.83 6.81 -10.07
CA VAL A 21 3.01 7.73 -9.26
C VAL A 21 3.62 7.97 -7.88
N VAL A 22 4.10 6.90 -7.24
CA VAL A 22 4.69 6.96 -5.91
C VAL A 22 5.99 7.76 -5.93
N VAL A 23 6.88 7.49 -6.88
CA VAL A 23 8.17 8.17 -7.02
C VAL A 23 7.96 9.67 -7.22
N ASP A 24 7.07 10.06 -8.12
CA ASP A 24 6.75 11.47 -8.35
C ASP A 24 6.12 12.13 -7.12
N PHE A 25 5.24 11.42 -6.42
CA PHE A 25 4.67 11.89 -5.17
C PHE A 25 5.75 12.13 -4.11
N MET A 26 6.67 11.18 -3.92
CA MET A 26 7.75 11.28 -2.94
C MET A 26 8.72 12.42 -3.26
N HIS A 27 9.08 12.61 -4.54
CA HIS A 27 9.89 13.74 -4.97
C HIS A 27 9.24 15.09 -4.64
N ARG A 28 7.94 15.25 -4.87
CA ARG A 28 7.20 16.49 -4.50
C ARG A 28 7.19 16.73 -2.99
N ALA A 29 7.19 15.68 -2.18
CA ALA A 29 7.29 15.76 -0.73
C ALA A 29 8.73 15.98 -0.20
N GLY A 30 9.72 16.06 -1.12
CA GLY A 30 11.13 16.32 -0.80
C GLY A 30 11.94 15.07 -0.47
N TYR A 31 11.43 13.87 -0.74
CA TYR A 31 12.17 12.62 -0.57
C TYR A 31 12.94 12.27 -1.85
N GLN A 32 14.04 11.54 -1.70
CA GLN A 32 14.81 10.92 -2.77
C GLN A 32 14.67 9.41 -2.70
N ILE A 33 14.55 8.75 -3.85
CA ILE A 33 14.47 7.29 -3.91
C ILE A 33 15.89 6.71 -3.90
N GLN A 34 16.24 5.97 -2.85
CA GLN A 34 17.55 5.34 -2.70
C GLN A 34 17.58 3.90 -3.23
N THR A 35 16.49 3.15 -3.01
CA THR A 35 16.35 1.79 -3.53
C THR A 35 15.05 1.65 -4.30
N HIS A 36 15.09 0.82 -5.34
CA HIS A 36 13.94 0.42 -6.14
C HIS A 36 14.17 -1.02 -6.56
N GLU A 37 13.58 -1.97 -5.82
CA GLU A 37 13.78 -3.39 -6.04
C GLU A 37 12.49 -4.07 -6.43
N VAL A 38 12.50 -4.82 -7.53
CA VAL A 38 11.41 -5.73 -7.89
C VAL A 38 11.62 -7.03 -7.12
N ARG A 39 10.65 -7.37 -6.29
CA ARG A 39 10.63 -8.58 -5.45
C ARG A 39 9.44 -9.44 -5.80
N ASN A 40 9.39 -10.62 -5.19
CA ASN A 40 8.38 -11.62 -5.48
C ASN A 40 7.66 -12.06 -4.23
N LEU A 41 6.34 -12.06 -4.31
CA LEU A 41 5.42 -12.57 -3.31
C LEU A 41 4.99 -13.98 -3.74
N HIS A 42 5.33 -14.95 -2.90
CA HIS A 42 4.91 -16.34 -3.07
C HIS A 42 3.61 -16.55 -2.30
N ILE A 43 2.53 -16.82 -3.04
CA ILE A 43 1.22 -17.11 -2.46
C ILE A 43 0.99 -18.61 -2.48
N CYS A 44 0.95 -19.21 -1.29
CA CYS A 44 0.68 -20.63 -1.10
C CYS A 44 -0.81 -20.92 -1.30
N GLY A 45 -1.16 -21.58 -2.41
CA GLY A 45 -2.50 -22.08 -2.73
C GLY A 45 -2.47 -23.52 -3.25
N GLN A 46 -3.44 -23.92 -4.07
CA GLN A 46 -3.39 -25.21 -4.80
C GLN A 46 -2.23 -25.27 -5.81
N TYR A 47 -1.75 -24.11 -6.26
CA TYR A 47 -0.58 -23.94 -7.11
C TYR A 47 0.28 -22.81 -6.52
N GLU A 48 1.61 -22.94 -6.60
CA GLU A 48 2.51 -21.85 -6.26
C GLU A 48 2.39 -20.75 -7.32
N HIS A 49 1.96 -19.57 -6.87
CA HIS A 49 1.91 -18.39 -7.72
C HIS A 49 2.91 -17.35 -7.22
N LYS A 50 3.70 -16.84 -8.17
CA LYS A 50 4.71 -15.80 -7.96
C LYS A 50 4.18 -14.49 -8.53
N TYR A 51 4.03 -13.49 -7.68
CA TYR A 51 3.58 -12.16 -8.07
C TYR A 51 4.65 -11.14 -7.76
N GLU A 52 4.86 -10.18 -8.65
CA GLU A 52 5.83 -9.12 -8.43
C GLU A 52 5.26 -8.03 -7.52
N TYR A 53 6.13 -7.47 -6.68
CA TYR A 53 5.89 -6.24 -5.95
C TYR A 53 7.17 -5.40 -5.96
N ILE A 54 7.05 -4.11 -5.70
CA ILE A 54 8.21 -3.22 -5.62
C ILE A 54 8.46 -2.83 -4.17
N ASP A 55 9.72 -2.88 -3.75
CA ASP A 55 10.22 -2.38 -2.47
C ASP A 55 11.05 -1.12 -2.70
N LEU A 56 10.55 0.03 -2.22
CA LEU A 56 11.22 1.33 -2.32
C LEU A 56 11.70 1.81 -0.96
N LEU A 57 12.90 2.39 -0.93
CA LEU A 57 13.35 3.21 0.20
C LEU A 57 13.39 4.67 -0.23
N ALA A 58 12.48 5.47 0.32
CA ALA A 58 12.44 6.92 0.14
C ALA A 58 13.09 7.62 1.34
N VAL A 59 14.04 8.52 1.10
CA VAL A 59 14.81 9.20 2.16
C VAL A 59 14.79 10.71 1.95
N LYS A 60 14.45 11.47 3.00
CA LYS A 60 14.48 12.94 3.04
C LYS A 60 15.60 13.47 3.92
N SER A 61 15.86 12.80 5.05
CA SER A 61 16.97 13.05 5.97
C SER A 61 17.33 11.76 6.71
N SER A 62 18.39 11.77 7.52
CA SER A 62 18.83 10.59 8.28
C SER A 62 17.74 10.00 9.19
N ASP A 63 16.85 10.85 9.71
CA ASP A 63 15.75 10.52 10.61
C ASP A 63 14.38 10.40 9.89
N LYS A 64 14.31 10.79 8.61
CA LYS A 64 13.07 10.73 7.82
C LYS A 64 13.28 9.86 6.58
N HIS A 65 12.93 8.60 6.73
CA HIS A 65 12.86 7.62 5.66
C HIS A 65 11.53 6.89 5.70
N LEU A 66 11.13 6.33 4.56
CA LEU A 66 9.96 5.48 4.42
C LEU A 66 10.33 4.30 3.53
N ARG A 67 10.11 3.10 4.04
CA ARG A 67 10.06 1.89 3.24
C ARG A 67 8.65 1.68 2.71
N ILE A 68 8.52 1.60 1.40
CA ILE A 68 7.24 1.58 0.70
C ILE A 68 7.15 0.31 -0.13
N LEU A 69 6.14 -0.52 0.14
CA LEU A 69 5.81 -1.69 -0.69
C LEU A 69 4.68 -1.37 -1.65
N ILE A 70 4.87 -1.66 -2.93
CA ILE A 70 3.90 -1.36 -3.98
C ILE A 70 3.35 -2.66 -4.55
N LEU A 71 2.03 -2.83 -4.48
CA LEU A 71 1.31 -4.02 -4.89
C LEU A 71 0.29 -3.70 -5.98
N SER A 72 -0.07 -4.69 -6.79
CA SER A 72 -1.06 -4.54 -7.86
C SER A 72 -2.53 -4.49 -7.40
N SER A 73 -2.82 -4.76 -6.12
CA SER A 73 -4.17 -4.73 -5.55
C SER A 73 -4.13 -4.80 -4.03
N ILE A 74 -5.14 -4.22 -3.37
CA ILE A 74 -5.39 -4.39 -1.93
C ILE A 74 -5.54 -5.86 -1.52
N LYS A 75 -5.94 -6.74 -2.44
CA LYS A 75 -6.06 -8.18 -2.16
C LYS A 75 -4.72 -8.88 -1.95
N PHE A 76 -3.60 -8.28 -2.33
CA PHE A 76 -2.28 -8.83 -2.03
C PHE A 76 -1.83 -8.54 -0.59
N VAL A 77 -2.39 -7.52 0.06
CA VAL A 77 -1.97 -7.08 1.40
C VAL A 77 -2.10 -8.17 2.47
N PRO A 78 -3.21 -8.94 2.56
CA PRO A 78 -3.34 -10.01 3.56
C PRO A 78 -2.24 -11.06 3.48
N TYR A 79 -1.68 -11.30 2.29
CA TYR A 79 -0.59 -12.24 2.10
C TYR A 79 0.74 -11.70 2.62
N LEU A 80 0.95 -10.38 2.65
CA LEU A 80 2.11 -9.80 3.34
C LEU A 80 1.94 -9.84 4.87
N MET A 81 0.70 -9.68 5.35
CA MET A 81 0.38 -9.64 6.78
C MET A 81 0.41 -11.03 7.42
N GLY A 82 0.05 -12.07 6.67
CA GLY A 82 0.01 -13.44 7.16
C GLY A 82 1.39 -14.10 7.09
N GLY A 83 1.84 -14.72 8.20
CA GLY A 83 3.07 -15.53 8.26
C GLY A 83 3.09 -16.80 7.38
N ASN A 84 2.16 -16.93 6.43
CA ASN A 84 2.08 -18.00 5.43
C ASN A 84 2.72 -17.62 4.08
N SER A 85 3.26 -16.41 3.95
CA SER A 85 4.06 -16.01 2.80
C SER A 85 5.55 -16.06 3.13
N ALA A 86 6.31 -16.77 2.31
CA ALA A 86 7.75 -16.60 2.25
C ALA A 86 8.03 -15.31 1.47
N VAL A 87 8.02 -14.18 2.18
CA VAL A 87 8.58 -12.93 1.67
C VAL A 87 10.09 -13.09 1.73
N ASP A 88 10.79 -12.89 0.60
CA ASP A 88 12.25 -12.82 0.61
C ASP A 88 12.65 -11.54 1.36
N GLY A 89 12.95 -11.68 2.67
CA GLY A 89 13.40 -10.60 3.56
C GLY A 89 12.37 -10.16 4.61
N ASP A 90 12.84 -9.35 5.57
CA ASP A 90 11.98 -8.73 6.58
C ASP A 90 11.00 -7.79 5.88
N ALA A 91 9.68 -8.01 6.05
CA ALA A 91 8.63 -7.31 5.32
C ALA A 91 8.11 -6.08 6.08
N ASP A 92 8.87 -5.60 7.06
CA ASP A 92 8.50 -4.44 7.88
C ASP A 92 8.49 -3.18 7.01
N ALA A 93 7.30 -2.81 6.55
CA ALA A 93 7.06 -1.72 5.63
C ALA A 93 6.34 -0.60 6.37
N ASP A 94 6.84 0.62 6.22
CA ASP A 94 6.16 1.77 6.80
C ASP A 94 4.83 2.02 6.08
N VAL A 95 4.82 1.85 4.76
CA VAL A 95 3.66 2.12 3.91
C VAL A 95 3.48 1.03 2.85
N ILE A 96 2.24 0.58 2.66
CA ILE A 96 1.84 -0.22 1.51
C ILE A 96 1.04 0.65 0.54
N VAL A 97 1.41 0.67 -0.73
CA VAL A 97 0.68 1.36 -1.79
C VAL A 97 0.00 0.34 -2.70
N VAL A 98 -1.28 0.59 -2.97
CA VAL A 98 -2.10 -0.22 -3.88
C VAL A 98 -2.81 0.70 -4.88
N PRO A 99 -3.12 0.25 -6.10
CA PRO A 99 -3.87 1.05 -7.07
C PRO A 99 -5.35 1.16 -6.69
N THR A 100 -6.04 2.10 -7.32
CA THR A 100 -7.51 2.16 -7.31
C THR A 100 -8.13 0.91 -7.93
N GLU A 101 -9.29 0.53 -7.39
CA GLU A 101 -10.08 -0.61 -7.85
C GLU A 101 -11.35 -0.14 -8.58
N LYS A 102 -11.83 -0.94 -9.54
CA LYS A 102 -13.05 -0.60 -10.31
C LYS A 102 -14.29 -0.46 -9.43
N THR A 103 -14.30 -1.10 -8.27
CA THR A 103 -15.40 -1.06 -7.31
C THR A 103 -14.82 -0.90 -5.91
N PRO A 104 -15.57 -0.34 -4.96
CA PRO A 104 -15.11 -0.22 -3.57
C PRO A 104 -15.08 -1.58 -2.83
N ALA A 105 -15.66 -2.64 -3.40
CA ALA A 105 -15.83 -3.93 -2.72
C ALA A 105 -14.52 -4.54 -2.18
N PRO A 106 -13.38 -4.56 -2.91
CA PRO A 106 -12.13 -5.11 -2.40
C PRO A 106 -11.64 -4.38 -1.14
N PHE A 107 -11.72 -3.05 -1.13
CA PHE A 107 -11.33 -2.24 0.03
C PHE A 107 -12.27 -2.43 1.22
N ILE A 108 -13.59 -2.52 0.98
CA ILE A 108 -14.58 -2.76 2.03
C ILE A 108 -14.38 -4.15 2.65
N SER A 109 -14.20 -5.19 1.83
CA SER A 109 -13.91 -6.55 2.30
C SER A 109 -12.63 -6.58 3.11
N PHE A 110 -11.53 -6.02 2.59
CA PHE A 110 -10.26 -5.96 3.29
C PHE A 110 -10.39 -5.28 4.65
N PHE A 111 -11.01 -4.09 4.68
CA PHE A 111 -11.20 -3.34 5.93
C PHE A 111 -12.09 -4.06 6.93
N ARG A 112 -13.05 -4.88 6.48
CA ARG A 112 -13.93 -5.63 7.38
C ARG A 112 -13.26 -6.90 7.92
N GLU A 113 -12.47 -7.57 7.10
CA GLU A 113 -11.99 -8.94 7.35
C GLU A 113 -10.61 -8.97 8.02
N HIS A 114 -9.83 -7.90 7.93
CA HIS A 114 -8.49 -7.85 8.48
C HIS A 114 -8.35 -6.76 9.55
N ASP A 115 -7.57 -7.10 10.58
CA ASP A 115 -7.04 -6.13 11.52
C ASP A 115 -5.66 -5.70 11.03
N VAL A 116 -5.50 -4.39 10.85
CA VAL A 116 -4.37 -3.77 10.15
C VAL A 116 -3.35 -3.16 11.09
N GLY A 117 -3.56 -3.26 12.41
CA GLY A 117 -2.59 -2.82 13.42
C GLY A 117 -2.17 -1.37 13.20
N GLU A 118 -0.87 -1.09 13.13
CA GLU A 118 -0.32 0.26 12.85
C GLU A 118 0.04 0.50 11.38
N MET A 119 -0.29 -0.45 10.49
CA MET A 119 0.08 -0.41 9.08
C MET A 119 -0.50 0.83 8.36
N MET A 120 0.29 1.49 7.53
CA MET A 120 -0.22 2.53 6.62
C MET A 120 -0.50 1.95 5.23
N ILE A 121 -1.68 2.24 4.70
CA ILE A 121 -2.05 1.84 3.33
C ILE A 121 -2.49 3.08 2.56
N TRP A 122 -1.82 3.36 1.45
CA TRP A 122 -2.17 4.44 0.53
C TRP A 122 -2.69 3.87 -0.79
N VAL A 123 -3.54 4.65 -1.44
CA VAL A 123 -4.18 4.29 -2.70
C VAL A 123 -3.68 5.22 -3.79
N ALA A 124 -3.07 4.64 -4.81
CA ALA A 124 -2.62 5.32 -6.01
C ALA A 124 -3.72 5.31 -7.07
N ASP A 125 -4.17 6.49 -7.49
CA ASP A 125 -4.93 6.66 -8.71
C ASP A 125 -3.95 6.91 -9.86
N VAL A 126 -3.66 5.83 -10.60
CA VAL A 126 -2.73 5.85 -11.74
C VAL A 126 -3.23 6.76 -12.87
N GLU A 127 -4.54 6.79 -13.14
CA GLU A 127 -5.09 7.61 -14.22
C GLU A 127 -4.98 9.10 -13.89
N ARG A 128 -5.16 9.47 -12.62
CA ARG A 128 -5.06 10.85 -12.16
C ARG A 128 -3.67 11.26 -11.69
N HIS A 129 -2.75 10.30 -11.61
CA HIS A 129 -1.40 10.47 -11.07
C HIS A 129 -1.37 11.03 -9.64
N THR A 130 -2.19 10.45 -8.77
CA THR A 130 -2.35 10.91 -7.38
C THR A 130 -2.27 9.80 -6.36
N LEU A 131 -1.95 10.16 -5.10
CA LEU A 131 -2.07 9.29 -3.94
C LEU A 131 -2.99 9.91 -2.89
N ASP A 132 -3.71 9.05 -2.17
CA ASP A 132 -4.46 9.41 -0.97
C ASP A 132 -4.39 8.27 0.07
N PRO A 133 -4.42 8.57 1.38
CA PRO A 133 -4.37 7.54 2.39
C PRO A 133 -5.72 6.83 2.51
N PHE A 134 -5.66 5.50 2.66
CA PHE A 134 -6.81 4.67 2.98
C PHE A 134 -6.82 4.28 4.46
N ILE A 135 -5.67 3.85 4.98
CA ILE A 135 -5.45 3.47 6.38
C ILE A 135 -4.16 4.13 6.89
N GLY A 136 -4.15 4.50 8.18
CA GLY A 136 -2.98 5.10 8.84
C GLY A 136 -2.85 6.61 8.64
N ILE A 137 -2.02 7.24 9.47
CA ILE A 137 -1.80 8.70 9.47
C ILE A 137 -0.37 9.00 9.03
N PRO A 138 -0.15 9.78 7.95
CA PRO A 138 1.19 10.29 7.68
C PRO A 138 1.64 11.22 8.82
N GLN A 139 2.88 11.08 9.28
CA GLN A 139 3.45 11.98 10.29
C GLN A 139 4.13 13.20 9.65
N ASP A 140 4.54 13.09 8.39
CA ASP A 140 5.23 14.16 7.66
C ASP A 140 4.21 15.09 6.98
N LYS A 141 4.33 16.39 7.28
CA LYS A 141 3.39 17.42 6.78
C LYS A 141 3.50 17.64 5.28
N GLU A 142 4.70 17.51 4.72
CA GLU A 142 4.90 17.65 3.28
C GLU A 142 4.20 16.50 2.54
N ILE A 143 4.22 15.29 3.09
CA ILE A 143 3.42 14.14 2.60
C ILE A 143 1.92 14.44 2.71
N GLU A 144 1.42 14.84 3.88
CA GLU A 144 -0.01 15.13 4.09
C GLU A 144 -0.52 16.20 3.11
N SER A 145 0.28 17.24 2.89
CA SER A 145 -0.08 18.36 2.00
C SER A 145 -0.08 18.00 0.52
N ASN A 146 0.62 16.93 0.12
CA ASN A 146 0.76 16.49 -1.27
C ASN A 146 -0.36 15.52 -1.70
N PHE A 147 -1.18 15.03 -0.77
CA PHE A 147 -2.36 14.24 -1.10
C PHE A 147 -3.42 15.05 -1.83
N THR A 148 -4.20 14.39 -2.70
CA THR A 148 -5.23 15.04 -3.52
C THR A 148 -6.26 15.78 -2.68
N ASN A 149 -6.64 15.19 -1.55
CA ASN A 149 -7.62 15.78 -0.65
C ASN A 149 -7.21 15.59 0.81
N PRO A 150 -6.42 16.53 1.38
CA PRO A 150 -5.94 16.45 2.76
C PRO A 150 -7.06 16.34 3.79
N ASP A 151 -8.23 16.95 3.54
CA ASP A 151 -9.37 16.84 4.46
C ASP A 151 -10.05 15.47 4.41
N LYS A 152 -10.13 14.86 3.23
CA LYS A 152 -10.62 13.49 3.07
C LYS A 152 -9.64 12.49 3.69
N ALA A 153 -8.34 12.72 3.55
CA ALA A 153 -7.30 11.96 4.22
C ALA A 153 -7.52 11.94 5.75
N ARG A 154 -7.70 13.12 6.38
CA ARG A 154 -8.00 13.23 7.83
C ARG A 154 -9.29 12.52 8.24
N ARG A 155 -10.31 12.51 7.37
CA ARG A 155 -11.56 11.78 7.63
C ARG A 155 -11.38 10.27 7.56
N ALA A 156 -10.64 9.74 6.59
CA ALA A 156 -10.34 8.31 6.47
C ALA A 156 -9.62 7.82 7.73
N VAL A 157 -8.61 8.58 8.17
CA VAL A 157 -7.91 8.41 9.45
C VAL A 157 -8.87 8.32 10.64
N SER A 158 -9.82 9.25 10.73
CA SER A 158 -10.77 9.30 11.86
C SER A 158 -11.70 8.08 11.91
N VAL A 159 -12.09 7.54 10.75
CA VAL A 159 -12.91 6.32 10.66
C VAL A 159 -12.12 5.11 11.12
N TRP A 160 -10.86 5.01 10.71
CA TRP A 160 -9.98 3.93 11.14
C TRP A 160 -9.69 3.98 12.66
N MET A 161 -9.36 5.16 13.21
CA MET A 161 -9.14 5.35 14.65
C MET A 161 -10.35 4.91 15.48
N LYS A 162 -11.58 5.13 14.98
CA LYS A 162 -12.79 4.64 15.66
C LYS A 162 -12.87 3.12 15.68
N LYS A 163 -12.45 2.43 14.62
CA LYS A 163 -12.42 0.96 14.59
C LYS A 163 -11.43 0.40 15.62
N MET A 164 -10.22 0.97 15.70
CA MET A 164 -9.20 0.50 16.66
C MET A 164 -9.67 0.63 18.11
N ARG A 165 -10.32 1.74 18.47
CA ARG A 165 -10.88 1.94 19.82
C ARG A 165 -12.04 0.99 20.17
N ILE A 166 -12.66 0.34 19.18
CA ILE A 166 -13.74 -0.64 19.43
C ILE A 166 -13.16 -2.01 19.79
N LEU A 167 -11.89 -2.29 19.47
CA LEU A 167 -11.23 -3.57 19.76
C LEU A 167 -10.62 -3.63 21.18
N ASP A 168 -10.63 -2.52 21.93
CA ASP A 168 -10.10 -2.41 23.31
C ASP A 168 -11.12 -2.83 24.43
N PHE A 169 -12.03 -3.78 24.16
CA PHE A 169 -13.06 -4.23 25.12
C PHE A 169 -13.03 -5.73 25.42
#